data_AF-A0A1V6D452-F1
#
_entry.id   AF-A0A1V6D452-F1
#
_cell.length_a   1.000
_cell.length_b   1.000
_cell.length_c   1.000
_cell.angle_alpha   90.00
_cell.angle_beta   90.00
_cell.angle_gamma   90.00
#
_symmetry.space_group_name_H-M   'P 1'
#
loop_
_entity.id
_entity.type
_entity.pdbx_description
1 polymer ?
#
loop_
_entity_poly.entity_id
_entity_poly.type
_entity_poly.pdbx_seq_one_letter_code
_entity_poly.pdbx_strand_id
1 'polypeptide(L)'
;MDHSAIGTLGDGPRGRIPCRRGRPPGLQPACRIGGAAIWLCGLALLLSGCPQPAAAPNTDKGELVVANSDACSELLHDLCERLLLYWAAHRDLPATLAELGNIRGRPAANLACPISKKPYVYNFDGLEVPSWPGRLIVYDSAPSHGGRRWAILAEPPQIGKPLMLRVVRPPESVFAPVRRGP
;
A
#
# COMPACT_ATOMS: atom_id res chain seq x y z
N MET A 1 -25.17 32.21 -42.76
CA MET A 1 -23.84 31.82 -43.25
C MET A 1 -23.07 31.21 -42.08
N ASP A 2 -23.56 30.17 -41.43
CA ASP A 2 -23.85 28.78 -41.85
C ASP A 2 -22.69 27.82 -41.58
N HIS A 3 -23.08 26.63 -41.12
CA HIS A 3 -22.33 25.37 -40.91
C HIS A 3 -21.68 25.24 -39.52
N SER A 4 -22.38 24.75 -38.47
CA SER A 4 -22.93 23.39 -38.30
C SER A 4 -21.93 22.29 -38.69
N ALA A 5 -21.27 21.70 -37.70
CA ALA A 5 -20.64 20.38 -37.81
C ALA A 5 -20.87 19.60 -36.51
N ILE A 6 -21.93 18.79 -36.55
CA ILE A 6 -22.32 17.78 -35.58
C ILE A 6 -21.41 16.57 -35.81
N GLY A 7 -20.58 16.23 -34.82
CA GLY A 7 -19.71 15.04 -34.84
C GLY A 7 -20.39 13.86 -34.15
N THR A 8 -20.54 12.79 -34.91
CA THR A 8 -21.39 11.62 -34.71
C THR A 8 -21.02 10.73 -33.52
N LEU A 9 -22.02 10.41 -32.70
CA LEU A 9 -21.99 9.44 -31.60
C LEU A 9 -21.91 8.02 -32.19
N GLY A 10 -20.77 7.34 -32.04
CA GLY A 10 -20.59 5.94 -32.45
C GLY A 10 -21.15 4.99 -31.39
N ASP A 11 -22.32 4.42 -31.68
CA ASP A 11 -22.98 3.38 -30.88
C ASP A 11 -22.30 2.01 -31.14
N GLY A 12 -21.63 1.47 -30.13
CA GLY A 12 -20.92 0.19 -30.19
C GLY A 12 -21.75 -0.96 -29.60
N PRO A 13 -21.73 -2.16 -30.19
CA PRO A 13 -22.64 -3.24 -29.83
C PRO A 13 -22.37 -3.78 -28.42
N ARG A 14 -23.42 -3.73 -27.58
CA ARG A 14 -23.48 -4.32 -26.24
C ARG A 14 -23.45 -5.85 -26.33
N GLY A 15 -22.27 -6.44 -26.19
CA GLY A 15 -22.09 -7.87 -25.97
C GLY A 15 -22.72 -8.31 -24.65
N ARG A 16 -23.89 -8.97 -24.71
CA ARG A 16 -24.50 -9.64 -23.55
C ARG A 16 -23.72 -10.90 -23.24
N ILE A 17 -23.02 -10.93 -22.11
CA ILE A 17 -22.44 -12.14 -21.55
C ILE A 17 -23.59 -12.92 -20.85
N PRO A 18 -23.92 -14.16 -21.29
CA PRO A 18 -24.91 -14.97 -20.59
C PRO A 18 -24.34 -15.49 -19.28
N CYS A 19 -24.93 -15.09 -18.16
CA CYS A 19 -24.70 -15.69 -16.86
C CYS A 19 -25.15 -17.16 -16.89
N ARG A 20 -24.19 -18.09 -16.98
CA ARG A 20 -24.42 -19.53 -16.76
C ARG A 20 -24.80 -19.75 -15.29
N ARG A 21 -26.10 -19.93 -15.04
CA ARG A 21 -26.62 -20.57 -13.83
C ARG A 21 -26.36 -22.08 -13.95
N GLY A 22 -25.60 -22.63 -13.02
CA GLY A 22 -25.42 -24.08 -12.83
C GLY A 22 -25.20 -24.37 -11.35
N ARG A 23 -26.20 -25.00 -10.73
CA ARG A 23 -26.36 -25.41 -9.32
C ARG A 23 -25.47 -26.63 -9.00
N PRO A 24 -25.15 -26.96 -7.73
CA PRO A 24 -26.05 -27.87 -7.02
C PRO A 24 -26.29 -27.53 -5.53
N PRO A 25 -27.42 -28.00 -4.97
CA PRO A 25 -27.68 -28.04 -3.54
C PRO A 25 -26.99 -29.27 -2.93
N GLY A 26 -26.31 -29.10 -1.79
CA GLY A 26 -25.57 -30.19 -1.17
C GLY A 26 -25.37 -29.97 0.32
N LEU A 27 -26.35 -30.45 1.08
CA LEU A 27 -26.30 -30.94 2.46
C LEU A 27 -25.42 -30.21 3.49
N GLN A 28 -26.13 -29.61 4.46
CA GLN A 28 -25.62 -29.41 5.81
C GLN A 28 -25.37 -30.74 6.52
N PRO A 29 -24.41 -30.77 7.46
CA PRO A 29 -24.65 -31.42 8.74
C PRO A 29 -24.70 -30.37 9.85
N ALA A 30 -25.89 -30.23 10.42
CA ALA A 30 -26.09 -29.60 11.71
C ALA A 30 -25.41 -30.46 12.77
N CYS A 31 -24.27 -30.01 13.30
CA CYS A 31 -23.75 -30.55 14.55
C CYS A 31 -24.43 -29.80 15.70
N ARG A 32 -25.57 -30.33 16.14
CA ARG A 32 -26.17 -30.00 17.43
C ARG A 32 -25.25 -30.56 18.52
N ILE A 33 -24.44 -29.71 19.15
CA ILE A 33 -23.85 -30.03 20.45
C ILE A 33 -24.65 -29.21 21.47
N GLY A 34 -25.63 -29.89 22.06
CA GLY A 34 -26.21 -29.46 23.32
C GLY A 34 -25.29 -29.85 24.48
N GLY A 35 -25.62 -29.33 25.65
CA GLY A 35 -25.16 -29.91 26.92
C GLY A 35 -24.17 -29.03 27.66
N ALA A 36 -24.67 -28.46 28.74
CA ALA A 36 -23.95 -27.77 29.78
C ALA A 36 -22.78 -28.61 30.37
N ALA A 37 -21.92 -27.89 31.10
CA ALA A 37 -20.97 -28.39 32.08
C ALA A 37 -19.70 -29.05 31.53
N ILE A 38 -18.66 -28.23 31.30
CA ILE A 38 -17.35 -28.43 31.93
C ILE A 38 -16.81 -27.03 32.26
N TRP A 39 -17.26 -26.50 33.40
CA TRP A 39 -16.45 -25.59 34.21
C TRP A 39 -15.40 -26.45 34.92
N LEU A 40 -14.17 -25.96 35.04
CA LEU A 40 -13.00 -26.57 35.72
C LEU A 40 -12.26 -27.67 34.93
N CYS A 41 -11.23 -27.27 34.15
CA CYS A 41 -9.92 -27.96 33.99
C CYS A 41 -9.01 -27.39 32.87
N GLY A 42 -9.11 -26.10 32.53
CA GLY A 42 -8.36 -25.51 31.39
C GLY A 42 -7.14 -24.65 31.74
N LEU A 43 -6.60 -24.69 32.96
CA LEU A 43 -5.51 -23.81 33.42
C LEU A 43 -4.09 -24.44 33.29
N ALA A 44 -3.91 -25.47 32.45
CA ALA A 44 -2.66 -26.25 32.43
C ALA A 44 -2.02 -26.46 31.05
N LEU A 45 -2.32 -25.61 30.05
CA LEU A 45 -1.73 -25.72 28.69
C LEU A 45 -1.15 -24.38 28.18
N LEU A 46 -0.48 -23.62 29.05
CA LEU A 46 0.25 -22.40 28.68
C LEU A 46 1.78 -22.60 28.61
N LEU A 47 2.28 -23.84 28.58
CA LEU A 47 3.73 -24.14 28.56
C LEU A 47 4.20 -24.99 27.37
N SER A 48 3.35 -25.28 26.38
CA SER A 48 3.83 -25.91 25.14
C SER A 48 4.47 -24.85 24.24
N GLY A 49 5.76 -24.59 24.47
CA GLY A 49 6.59 -23.87 23.51
C GLY A 49 6.76 -24.72 22.26
N CYS A 50 6.18 -24.29 21.14
CA CYS A 50 6.45 -24.91 19.84
C CYS A 50 7.94 -24.72 19.49
N PRO A 51 8.66 -25.76 19.04
CA PRO A 51 9.99 -25.60 18.47
C PRO A 51 9.85 -24.75 17.20
N GLN A 52 10.38 -23.54 17.24
CA GLN A 52 10.40 -22.65 16.08
C GLN A 52 11.48 -23.15 15.11
N PRO A 53 11.12 -23.65 13.91
CA PRO A 53 12.11 -24.04 12.92
C PRO A 53 12.95 -22.83 12.53
N ALA A 54 14.28 -23.00 12.52
CA ALA A 54 15.21 -21.98 12.09
C ALA A 54 14.86 -21.55 10.65
N ALA A 55 14.55 -20.26 10.49
CA ALA A 55 14.23 -19.68 9.19
C ALA A 55 15.42 -19.82 8.25
N ALA A 56 15.17 -20.36 7.05
CA ALA A 56 16.14 -20.36 5.96
C ALA A 56 16.45 -18.91 5.52
N PRO A 57 17.68 -18.63 5.05
CA PRO A 57 18.03 -17.31 4.54
C PRO A 57 17.26 -17.04 3.24
N ASN A 58 16.29 -16.12 3.31
CA ASN A 58 15.55 -15.66 2.14
C ASN A 58 16.46 -14.80 1.27
N THR A 59 16.73 -15.28 0.05
CA THR A 59 17.45 -14.54 -0.98
C THR A 59 16.52 -13.46 -1.57
N ASP A 60 16.89 -12.21 -1.35
CA ASP A 60 16.70 -11.04 -2.22
C ASP A 60 15.39 -10.95 -3.03
N LYS A 61 14.32 -10.51 -2.36
CA LYS A 61 13.26 -9.68 -2.96
C LYS A 61 12.80 -8.67 -1.94
N GLY A 62 13.39 -7.47 -1.96
CA GLY A 62 12.92 -6.32 -1.19
C GLY A 62 12.74 -6.63 0.28
N GLU A 63 13.85 -6.87 0.98
CA GLU A 63 13.85 -7.16 2.40
C GLU A 63 13.04 -6.09 3.17
N LEU A 64 11.92 -6.54 3.75
CA LEU A 64 11.19 -5.80 4.77
C LEU A 64 12.09 -5.77 6.01
N VAL A 65 13.04 -4.84 6.01
CA VAL A 65 13.97 -4.65 7.13
C VAL A 65 13.17 -4.12 8.32
N VAL A 66 12.81 -5.02 9.23
CA VAL A 66 12.39 -4.69 10.60
C VAL A 66 13.65 -4.73 11.47
N ALA A 67 14.52 -3.72 11.38
CA ALA A 67 15.70 -3.61 12.22
C ALA A 67 16.05 -2.13 12.46
N ASN A 68 15.91 -1.70 13.72
CA ASN A 68 16.04 -0.34 14.24
C ASN A 68 15.12 0.70 13.59
N SER A 69 14.24 1.32 14.38
CA SER A 69 13.30 2.31 13.87
C SER A 69 14.05 3.57 13.42
N ASP A 70 14.43 3.58 12.15
CA ASP A 70 14.97 4.77 11.50
C ASP A 70 13.92 5.87 11.57
N ALA A 71 14.27 7.02 12.15
CA ALA A 71 13.34 8.13 12.36
C ALA A 71 12.67 8.61 11.06
N CYS A 72 13.29 8.39 9.90
CA CYS A 72 12.71 8.69 8.60
C CYS A 72 11.63 7.68 8.23
N SER A 73 11.84 6.40 8.53
CA SER A 73 10.83 5.35 8.35
C SER A 73 9.60 5.59 9.22
N GLU A 74 9.79 5.91 10.50
CA GLU A 74 8.68 6.23 11.40
C GLU A 74 7.85 7.42 10.91
N LEU A 75 8.52 8.47 10.44
CA LEU A 75 7.83 9.65 9.92
C LEU A 75 7.04 9.33 8.64
N LEU A 76 7.57 8.48 7.76
CA LEU A 76 6.84 8.01 6.59
C LEU A 76 5.68 7.09 6.97
N HIS A 77 5.78 6.33 8.05
CA HIS A 77 4.66 5.54 8.58
C HIS A 77 3.51 6.44 9.08
N ASP A 78 3.82 7.54 9.78
CA ASP A 78 2.77 8.50 10.16
C ASP A 78 2.14 9.16 8.92
N LEU A 79 2.96 9.41 7.89
CA LEU A 79 2.46 9.97 6.63
C LEU A 79 1.55 8.98 5.91
N CYS A 80 1.88 7.69 5.91
CA CYS A 80 0.98 6.63 5.42
C CYS A 80 -0.37 6.66 6.13
N GLU A 81 -0.39 6.81 7.47
CA GLU A 81 -1.63 6.89 8.24
C GLU A 81 -2.51 8.06 7.75
N ARG A 82 -1.92 9.25 7.60
CA ARG A 82 -2.66 10.42 7.10
C ARG A 82 -3.18 10.25 5.68
N LEU A 83 -2.36 9.68 4.79
CA LEU A 83 -2.76 9.41 3.40
C LEU A 83 -3.92 8.40 3.35
N LEU A 84 -3.87 7.33 4.15
CA LEU A 84 -4.95 6.35 4.24
C LEU A 84 -6.24 6.95 4.82
N LEU A 85 -6.12 7.82 5.83
CA LEU A 85 -7.26 8.51 6.41
C LEU A 85 -7.90 9.48 5.40
N TYR A 86 -7.09 10.23 4.66
CA TYR A 86 -7.57 11.09 3.57
C TYR A 86 -8.28 10.24 2.50
N TRP A 87 -7.67 9.14 2.06
CA TRP A 87 -8.27 8.21 1.11
C TRP A 87 -9.61 7.64 1.59
N ALA A 88 -9.73 7.30 2.88
CA ALA A 88 -10.98 6.80 3.44
C ALA A 88 -12.13 7.82 3.34
N ALA A 89 -11.81 9.11 3.47
CA ALA A 89 -12.78 10.20 3.40
C ALA A 89 -13.08 10.66 1.96
N HIS A 90 -12.06 10.74 1.10
CA HIS A 90 -12.16 11.36 -0.23
C HIS A 90 -12.21 10.36 -1.39
N ARG A 91 -11.82 9.10 -1.16
CA ARG A 91 -11.62 8.06 -2.20
C ARG A 91 -10.61 8.46 -3.29
N ASP A 92 -9.73 9.39 -2.95
CA ASP A 92 -8.59 9.81 -3.76
C ASP A 92 -7.40 10.13 -2.84
N LEU A 93 -6.20 10.23 -3.39
CA LEU A 93 -5.04 10.78 -2.69
C LEU A 93 -5.07 12.32 -2.79
N PRO A 94 -4.47 13.05 -1.83
CA PRO A 94 -4.47 14.51 -1.88
C PRO A 94 -3.64 15.01 -3.06
N ALA A 95 -3.97 16.17 -3.64
CA ALA A 95 -3.14 16.76 -4.70
C ALA A 95 -1.80 17.25 -4.14
N THR A 96 -1.76 17.65 -2.87
CA THR A 96 -0.54 18.09 -2.17
C THR A 96 -0.47 17.55 -0.74
N LEU A 97 0.74 17.42 -0.18
CA LEU A 97 0.89 17.03 1.24
C LEU A 97 0.32 18.06 2.22
N ALA A 98 0.09 19.32 1.81
CA ALA A 98 -0.47 20.36 2.66
C ALA A 98 -1.90 20.02 3.14
N GLU A 99 -2.65 19.27 2.33
CA GLU A 99 -4.03 18.87 2.63
C GLU A 99 -4.14 17.86 3.78
N LEU A 100 -3.04 17.20 4.15
CA LEU A 100 -2.99 16.25 5.26
C LEU A 100 -2.94 16.93 6.64
N GLY A 101 -2.83 18.27 6.69
CA GLY A 101 -2.74 19.03 7.92
C GLY A 101 -1.44 18.75 8.68
N ASN A 102 -1.55 18.49 9.99
CA ASN A 102 -0.39 18.32 10.87
C ASN A 102 -0.10 16.84 11.21
N ILE A 103 1.19 16.49 11.18
CA ILE A 103 1.77 15.21 11.55
C ILE A 103 2.80 15.45 12.67
N ARG A 104 2.59 14.83 13.84
CA ARG A 104 3.38 15.08 15.06
C ARG A 104 3.57 16.57 15.35
N GLY A 105 2.49 17.35 15.23
CA GLY A 105 2.50 18.81 15.48
C GLY A 105 3.20 19.66 14.41
N ARG A 106 3.61 19.08 13.27
CA ARG A 106 4.25 19.80 12.16
C ARG A 106 3.40 19.71 10.89
N PRO A 107 3.34 20.76 10.05
CA PRO A 107 2.64 20.69 8.77
C PRO A 107 3.24 19.57 7.89
N ALA A 108 2.38 18.73 7.32
CA ALA A 108 2.78 17.65 6.42
C ALA A 108 3.57 18.16 5.20
N ALA A 109 3.25 19.36 4.71
CA ALA A 109 3.98 20.05 3.64
C ALA A 109 5.45 20.37 3.97
N ASN A 110 5.78 20.48 5.27
CA ASN A 110 7.12 20.87 5.74
C ASN A 110 7.89 19.68 6.32
N LEU A 111 7.41 18.45 6.10
CA LEU A 111 8.13 17.27 6.55
C LEU A 111 9.44 17.13 5.77
N ALA A 112 10.51 16.95 6.52
CA ALA A 112 11.86 16.78 6.02
C ALA A 112 12.48 15.53 6.62
N CYS A 113 13.31 14.86 5.82
CA CYS A 113 14.07 13.70 6.25
C CYS A 113 14.95 14.07 7.46
N PRO A 114 14.81 13.39 8.60
CA PRO A 114 15.62 13.63 9.79
C PRO A 114 17.14 13.60 9.56
N ILE A 115 17.63 12.82 8.58
CA ILE A 115 19.07 12.72 8.26
C ILE A 115 19.50 13.82 7.29
N SER A 116 18.88 13.90 6.11
CA SER A 116 19.31 14.84 5.07
C SER A 116 18.88 16.29 5.31
N LYS A 117 17.88 16.50 6.19
CA LYS A 117 17.17 17.76 6.43
C LYS A 117 16.47 18.34 5.20
N LYS A 118 16.43 17.61 4.09
CA LYS A 118 15.74 18.04 2.88
C LYS A 118 14.26 17.62 2.94
N PRO A 119 13.35 18.39 2.34
CA PRO A 119 11.95 18.03 2.27
C PRO A 119 11.76 16.70 1.53
N TYR A 120 10.75 15.95 1.94
CA TYR A 120 10.28 14.82 1.15
C TYR A 120 9.67 15.31 -0.16
N VAL A 121 9.88 14.53 -1.22
CA VAL A 121 9.23 14.77 -2.50
C VAL A 121 7.91 14.03 -2.51
N TYR A 122 6.83 14.73 -2.85
CA TYR A 122 5.55 14.14 -3.18
C TYR A 122 5.34 14.17 -4.68
N ASN A 123 5.04 13.01 -5.26
CA ASN A 123 4.67 12.86 -6.66
C ASN A 123 3.33 12.13 -6.74
N PHE A 124 2.28 12.86 -7.08
CA PHE A 124 0.93 12.32 -7.19
C PHE A 124 0.83 11.19 -8.23
N ASP A 125 1.49 11.35 -9.39
CA ASP A 125 1.52 10.35 -10.45
C ASP A 125 2.36 9.12 -10.06
N GLY A 126 3.22 9.28 -9.06
CA GLY A 126 4.14 8.27 -8.55
C GLY A 126 5.26 7.89 -9.53
N LEU A 127 6.35 7.35 -8.99
CA LEU A 127 7.45 6.78 -9.75
C LEU A 127 7.26 5.26 -9.90
N GLU A 128 7.27 4.76 -11.13
CA GLU A 128 7.18 3.32 -11.39
C GLU A 128 8.49 2.63 -11.00
N VAL A 129 8.37 1.48 -10.33
CA VAL A 129 9.51 0.62 -10.03
C VAL A 129 9.29 -0.71 -10.75
N PRO A 130 10.21 -1.12 -11.65
CA PRO A 130 10.07 -2.39 -12.35
C PRO A 130 9.84 -3.55 -11.40
N SER A 131 8.85 -4.38 -11.72
CA SER A 131 8.45 -5.57 -10.94
C SER A 131 7.79 -5.30 -9.58
N TRP A 132 7.46 -4.06 -9.25
CA TRP A 132 6.72 -3.76 -8.01
C TRP A 132 5.24 -3.52 -8.32
N PRO A 133 4.31 -3.91 -7.43
CA PRO A 133 2.86 -3.83 -7.68
C PRO A 133 2.27 -2.41 -7.54
N GLY A 134 3.11 -1.36 -7.55
CA GLY A 134 2.69 0.00 -7.23
C GLY A 134 3.68 1.07 -7.67
N ARG A 135 3.47 2.30 -7.20
CA ARG A 135 4.29 3.48 -7.51
C ARG A 135 4.81 4.14 -6.25
N LEU A 136 6.02 4.71 -6.29
CA LEU A 136 6.55 5.50 -5.18
C LEU A 136 5.95 6.90 -5.23
N ILE A 137 5.13 7.25 -4.24
CA ILE A 137 4.40 8.53 -4.22
C ILE A 137 5.03 9.56 -3.29
N VAL A 138 5.75 9.12 -2.25
CA VAL A 138 6.56 10.00 -1.39
C VAL A 138 7.95 9.40 -1.28
N TYR A 139 9.01 10.20 -1.36
CA TYR A 139 10.37 9.70 -1.21
C TYR A 139 11.36 10.78 -0.75
N ASP A 140 12.50 10.34 -0.19
CA ASP A 140 13.60 11.26 0.13
C ASP A 140 14.10 11.98 -1.12
N SER A 141 14.43 13.27 -1.00
CA SER A 141 15.05 14.02 -2.08
C SER A 141 16.54 13.73 -2.27
N ALA A 142 17.19 13.01 -1.35
CA ALA A 142 18.61 12.64 -1.44
C ALA A 142 18.87 11.21 -0.90
N PRO A 143 19.86 10.47 -1.44
CA PRO A 143 20.21 9.11 -1.02
C PRO A 143 21.00 9.05 0.29
N SER A 144 20.47 9.65 1.36
CA SER A 144 21.16 9.79 2.64
C SER A 144 21.20 8.53 3.49
N HIS A 145 20.62 7.42 3.02
CA HIS A 145 20.52 6.15 3.74
C HIS A 145 21.40 5.06 3.12
N GLY A 146 22.70 5.33 2.98
CA GLY A 146 23.67 4.39 2.41
C GLY A 146 23.46 4.14 0.92
N GLY A 147 23.27 5.21 0.13
CA GLY A 147 22.99 5.10 -1.31
C GLY A 147 21.56 4.64 -1.62
N ARG A 148 20.67 4.71 -0.63
CA ARG A 148 19.25 4.38 -0.74
C ARG A 148 18.40 5.54 -0.26
N ARG A 149 17.12 5.51 -0.63
CA ARG A 149 16.11 6.50 -0.23
C ARG A 149 14.94 5.79 0.42
N TRP A 150 14.44 6.34 1.52
CA TRP A 150 13.14 5.93 2.05
C TRP A 150 12.03 6.47 1.16
N ALA A 151 10.97 5.67 1.00
CA ALA A 151 9.83 6.01 0.17
C ALA A 151 8.54 5.34 0.66
N ILE A 152 7.40 5.85 0.19
CA ILE A 152 6.08 5.23 0.32
C ILE A 152 5.69 4.66 -1.04
N LEU A 153 5.55 3.34 -1.11
CA LEU A 153 4.95 2.62 -2.23
C LEU A 153 3.43 2.59 -2.06
N ALA A 154 2.71 3.11 -3.05
CA ALA A 154 1.26 2.99 -3.15
C ALA A 154 0.90 1.91 -4.16
N GLU A 155 0.22 0.87 -3.70
CA GLU A 155 -0.41 -0.14 -4.56
C GLU A 155 -1.88 0.27 -4.74
N PRO A 156 -2.34 0.53 -5.99
CA PRO A 156 -3.69 1.01 -6.22
C PRO A 156 -4.73 -0.01 -5.76
N PRO A 157 -5.92 0.44 -5.32
CA PRO A 157 -7.00 -0.45 -4.92
C PRO A 157 -7.42 -1.36 -6.08
N GLN A 158 -7.73 -2.61 -5.78
CA GLN A 158 -8.25 -3.60 -6.74
C GLN A 158 -9.56 -4.18 -6.21
N ILE A 159 -10.29 -4.93 -7.03
CA ILE A 159 -11.51 -5.61 -6.57
C ILE A 159 -11.15 -6.54 -5.40
N GLY A 160 -11.74 -6.27 -4.23
CA GLY A 160 -11.47 -7.02 -3.00
C GLY A 160 -10.15 -6.68 -2.30
N LYS A 161 -9.39 -5.67 -2.76
CA LYS A 161 -8.15 -5.21 -2.13
C LYS A 161 -8.16 -3.68 -1.95
N PRO A 162 -7.98 -3.16 -0.73
CA PRO A 162 -7.94 -1.72 -0.50
C PRO A 162 -6.66 -1.09 -1.09
N LEU A 163 -6.61 0.24 -1.10
CA LEU A 163 -5.35 0.98 -1.30
C LEU A 163 -4.36 0.51 -0.23
N MET A 164 -3.17 0.11 -0.64
CA MET A 164 -2.10 -0.29 0.27
C MET A 164 -0.95 0.71 0.19
N LEU A 165 -0.53 1.23 1.34
CA LEU A 165 0.66 2.07 1.45
C LEU A 165 1.73 1.33 2.26
N ARG A 166 2.96 1.32 1.75
CA ARG A 166 4.09 0.60 2.38
C ARG A 166 5.33 1.49 2.40
N VAL A 167 5.99 1.57 3.54
CA VAL A 167 7.30 2.21 3.64
C VAL A 167 8.36 1.23 3.14
N VAL A 168 9.19 1.69 2.21
CA VAL A 168 10.18 0.89 1.47
C VAL A 168 11.49 1.66 1.33
N ARG A 169 12.58 0.97 1.04
CA ARG A 169 13.93 1.57 0.89
C ARG A 169 14.64 1.12 -0.39
N PRO A 170 14.14 1.52 -1.57
CA PRO A 170 14.74 1.18 -2.86
C PRO A 170 16.16 1.75 -3.04
N PRO A 171 16.98 1.14 -3.91
CA PRO A 171 18.28 1.69 -4.30
C PRO A 171 18.14 2.98 -5.11
N GLU A 172 19.19 3.81 -5.12
CA GLU A 172 19.20 5.08 -5.85
C GLU A 172 18.93 4.95 -7.35
N SER A 173 19.28 3.80 -7.95
CA SER A 173 19.06 3.52 -9.38
C SER A 173 17.60 3.61 -9.81
N VAL A 174 16.64 3.44 -8.88
CA VAL A 174 15.21 3.61 -9.14
C VAL A 174 14.85 5.07 -9.44
N PHE A 175 15.59 6.04 -8.88
CA PHE A 175 15.32 7.48 -8.98
C PHE A 175 16.09 8.16 -10.11
N ALA A 176 16.92 7.40 -10.84
CA ALA A 176 17.61 7.93 -12.00
C ALA A 176 16.57 8.33 -13.07
N PRO A 177 16.71 9.50 -13.71
CA PRO A 177 15.83 9.88 -14.80
C PRO A 177 15.89 8.80 -15.88
N VAL A 178 14.72 8.33 -16.32
CA VAL A 178 14.63 7.41 -17.46
C VAL A 178 15.25 8.13 -18.65
N ARG A 179 16.45 7.70 -19.07
CA ARG A 179 17.07 8.17 -20.31
C ARG A 179 16.19 7.69 -21.45
N ARG A 180 15.29 8.55 -21.93
CA ARG A 180 14.61 8.34 -23.20
C ARG A 180 15.72 8.36 -24.25
N GLY A 181 15.94 7.23 -24.92
CA GLY A 181 16.85 7.18 -26.07
C GLY A 181 16.40 8.18 -27.15
N PRO A 182 17.33 8.64 -28.01
CA PRO A 182 17.00 9.50 -29.13
C PRO A 182 16.01 8.83 -30.10
#